data_AF-A0A563U3C8-F1
#
_entry.id   AF-A0A563U3C8-F1
#
_cell.length_a   1.000
_cell.length_b   1.000
_cell.length_c   1.000
_cell.angle_alpha   90.00
_cell.angle_beta   90.00
_cell.angle_gamma   90.00
#
_symmetry.space_group_name_H-M   'P 1'
#
loop_
_entity.id
_entity.type
_entity.pdbx_description
1 polymer ?
#
loop_
_entity_poly.entity_id
_entity_poly.type
_entity_poly.pdbx_seq_one_letter_code
_entity_poly.pdbx_strand_id
1 'polypeptide(L)'
;MKWLIIVIFLFLADTAFGQTNKDFKIKITPLEKEFYICTSYGMPDGKTPFPSNSLVAVTAKSIVLIDTPWDEDQTQQLLEWLKDHFEKPVALCIATHFHDDRVAGLDVLRAEGIKTYTSKLTDQLSVNNGNKRAQSTFEQDSTFTIDGLKLNTYYPGAGHTPDNIVVWFPAQKILFGGCFIKSFDTQSIGNIADADLKQWGSSINKLSQKYPNAAIVIPGHQGWGGATRQYIHTCNLVNANQ
;
A
#
# COMPACT_ATOMS: atom_id res chain seq x y z
N MET A 1 29.54 72.45 -11.49
CA MET A 1 28.28 71.75 -11.13
C MET A 1 28.51 70.25 -11.26
N LYS A 2 28.72 69.54 -10.15
CA LYS A 2 28.86 68.08 -10.14
C LYS A 2 27.48 67.46 -9.88
N TRP A 3 27.00 66.63 -10.80
CA TRP A 3 25.75 65.89 -10.64
C TRP A 3 25.97 64.68 -9.73
N LEU A 4 25.19 64.56 -8.66
CA LEU A 4 25.15 63.39 -7.79
C LEU A 4 24.12 62.41 -8.36
N ILE A 5 24.56 61.21 -8.76
CA ILE A 5 23.66 60.11 -9.14
C ILE A 5 23.38 59.32 -7.87
N ILE A 6 22.13 59.32 -7.42
CA ILE A 6 21.63 58.49 -6.32
C ILE A 6 21.15 57.18 -6.92
N VAL A 7 21.87 56.09 -6.65
CA VAL A 7 21.46 54.73 -7.01
C VAL A 7 20.60 54.20 -5.87
N ILE A 8 19.31 54.03 -6.12
CA ILE A 8 18.37 53.41 -5.18
C ILE A 8 18.48 51.89 -5.36
N PHE A 9 19.04 51.20 -4.37
CA PHE A 9 18.99 49.74 -4.28
C PHE A 9 17.62 49.33 -3.74
N LEU A 10 16.78 48.77 -4.62
CA LEU A 10 15.56 48.05 -4.24
C LEU A 10 15.97 46.71 -3.63
N PHE A 11 15.82 46.58 -2.30
CA PHE A 11 15.86 45.29 -1.63
C PHE A 11 14.59 44.51 -1.97
N LEU A 12 14.72 43.51 -2.85
CA LEU A 12 13.72 42.44 -2.99
C LEU A 12 13.82 41.58 -1.72
N ALA A 13 12.76 41.62 -0.91
CA ALA A 13 12.62 40.68 0.20
C ALA A 13 12.25 39.32 -0.38
N ASP A 14 13.21 38.40 -0.44
CA ASP A 14 12.92 36.99 -0.66
C ASP A 14 12.09 36.49 0.52
N THR A 15 10.79 36.29 0.31
CA THR A 15 9.99 35.49 1.21
C THR A 15 10.45 34.04 1.07
N ALA A 16 11.43 33.65 1.88
CA ALA A 16 11.74 32.24 2.10
C ALA A 16 10.47 31.59 2.67
N PHE A 17 9.74 30.84 1.84
CA PHE A 17 8.76 29.88 2.32
C PHE A 17 9.54 28.87 3.17
N GLY A 18 9.46 29.02 4.48
CA GLY A 18 9.96 28.01 5.40
C GLY A 18 9.19 26.72 5.12
N GLN A 19 9.87 25.71 4.55
CA GLN A 19 9.39 24.34 4.66
C GLN A 19 9.35 24.03 6.16
N THR A 20 8.16 24.10 6.75
CA THR A 20 7.90 23.42 8.00
C THR A 20 8.21 21.96 7.74
N ASN A 21 9.29 21.43 8.33
CA ASN A 21 9.53 19.99 8.33
C ASN A 21 8.32 19.34 9.01
N LYS A 22 7.36 18.86 8.21
CA LYS A 22 6.22 18.11 8.71
C LYS A 22 6.77 16.78 9.21
N ASP A 23 6.60 16.52 10.50
CA ASP A 23 7.00 15.26 11.11
C ASP A 23 5.92 14.21 10.84
N PHE A 24 6.07 13.51 9.72
CA PHE A 24 5.15 12.43 9.34
C PHE A 24 5.48 11.15 10.13
N LYS A 25 4.43 10.50 10.64
CA LYS A 25 4.49 9.19 11.30
C LYS A 25 4.64 8.03 10.31
N ILE A 26 4.57 8.34 9.02
CA ILE A 26 4.79 7.40 7.92
C ILE A 26 6.19 7.55 7.36
N LYS A 27 6.73 6.47 6.81
CA LYS A 27 8.01 6.44 6.10
C LYS A 27 7.78 6.10 4.64
N ILE A 28 8.19 6.99 3.73
CA ILE A 28 8.16 6.72 2.29
C ILE A 28 9.54 6.25 1.82
N THR A 29 9.58 5.09 1.18
CA THR A 29 10.82 4.49 0.65
C THR A 29 10.67 4.24 -0.85
N PRO A 30 11.55 4.79 -1.71
CA PRO A 30 11.57 4.43 -3.13
C PRO A 30 11.79 2.92 -3.30
N LEU A 31 10.97 2.30 -4.16
CA LEU A 31 11.06 0.87 -4.47
C LEU A 31 11.79 0.65 -5.79
N GLU A 32 11.27 1.27 -6.84
CA GLU A 32 11.86 1.33 -8.17
C GLU A 32 11.36 2.63 -8.85
N LYS A 33 11.78 2.91 -10.08
CA LYS A 33 11.29 4.08 -10.82
C LYS A 33 9.76 4.13 -10.77
N GLU A 34 9.22 5.25 -10.29
CA GLU A 34 7.76 5.51 -10.19
C GLU A 34 7.00 4.66 -9.16
N PHE A 35 7.68 3.84 -8.35
CA PHE A 35 7.05 3.04 -7.29
C PHE A 35 7.67 3.34 -5.92
N TYR A 36 6.82 3.48 -4.90
CA TYR A 36 7.23 3.80 -3.53
C TYR A 36 6.44 2.95 -2.53
N ILE A 37 7.08 2.58 -1.43
CA ILE A 37 6.41 1.97 -0.28
C ILE A 37 6.14 3.05 0.76
N CYS A 38 4.89 3.16 1.19
CA CYS A 38 4.52 3.88 2.39
C CYS A 38 4.46 2.88 3.54
N THR A 39 5.40 2.96 4.48
CA THR A 39 5.34 2.21 5.75
C THR A 39 4.68 3.08 6.81
N SER A 40 3.54 2.62 7.31
CA SER A 40 2.79 3.23 8.42
C SER A 40 2.89 2.34 9.67
N TYR A 41 2.47 2.83 10.84
CA TYR A 41 2.60 2.09 12.09
C TYR A 41 1.30 2.09 12.91
N GLY A 42 0.82 0.90 13.27
CA GLY A 42 -0.30 0.70 14.20
C GLY A 42 0.17 0.18 15.55
N MET A 43 -0.74 0.04 16.51
CA MET A 43 -0.46 -0.54 17.84
C MET A 43 -1.44 -1.70 18.12
N PRO A 44 -1.34 -2.83 17.42
CA PRO A 44 -2.31 -3.94 17.56
C PRO A 44 -2.33 -4.57 18.96
N ASP A 45 -1.23 -4.48 19.72
CA ASP A 45 -1.12 -4.91 21.12
C ASP A 45 -1.31 -3.75 22.13
N GLY A 46 -1.60 -2.54 21.63
CA GLY A 46 -1.71 -1.30 22.39
C GLY A 46 -0.39 -0.72 22.92
N LYS A 47 0.76 -1.29 22.57
CA LYS A 47 2.07 -0.92 23.16
C LYS A 47 3.20 -0.79 22.15
N THR A 48 3.26 -1.70 21.18
CA THR A 48 4.37 -1.87 20.26
C THR A 48 3.96 -1.40 18.87
N PRO A 49 4.66 -0.42 18.28
CA PRO A 49 4.45 -0.04 16.89
C PRO A 49 4.67 -1.23 15.96
N PHE A 50 3.69 -1.54 15.11
CA PHE A 50 3.77 -2.60 14.13
C PHE A 50 3.65 -2.03 12.71
N PRO A 51 4.63 -2.27 11.81
CA PRO A 51 4.65 -1.64 10.49
C PRO A 51 3.63 -2.26 9.52
N SER A 52 2.97 -1.45 8.69
CA SER A 52 2.19 -1.90 7.51
C SER A 52 2.68 -1.19 6.27
N ASN A 53 2.84 -1.97 5.19
CA ASN A 53 3.20 -1.47 3.87
C ASN A 53 1.96 -1.21 3.03
N SER A 54 1.91 -0.03 2.43
CA SER A 54 1.06 0.33 1.29
C SER A 54 1.95 0.64 0.08
N LEU A 55 1.46 0.41 -1.13
CA LEU A 55 2.21 0.71 -2.37
C LEU A 55 1.65 1.96 -3.04
N VAL A 56 2.55 2.83 -3.49
CA VAL A 56 2.27 4.00 -4.32
C VAL A 56 2.88 3.77 -5.69
N ALA A 57 2.08 3.83 -6.76
CA ALA A 57 2.55 3.81 -8.13
C ALA A 57 2.18 5.12 -8.84
N VAL A 58 3.18 5.84 -9.32
CA VAL A 58 3.03 7.17 -9.92
C VAL A 58 3.07 7.05 -11.45
N THR A 59 2.00 7.43 -12.13
CA THR A 59 1.94 7.45 -13.59
C THR A 59 2.30 8.84 -14.13
N ALA A 60 2.21 9.04 -15.44
CA ALA A 60 2.37 10.36 -16.05
C ALA A 60 1.32 11.38 -15.56
N LYS A 61 0.09 10.96 -15.24
CA LYS A 61 -1.03 11.87 -14.93
C LYS A 61 -1.65 11.68 -13.56
N SER A 62 -1.47 10.52 -12.92
CA SER A 62 -2.14 10.20 -11.67
C SER A 62 -1.33 9.24 -10.80
N ILE A 63 -1.87 8.90 -9.63
CA ILE A 63 -1.28 8.00 -8.66
C ILE A 63 -2.25 6.86 -8.37
N VAL A 64 -1.74 5.64 -8.28
CA VAL A 64 -2.48 4.44 -7.85
C VAL A 64 -1.96 3.99 -6.49
N LEU A 65 -2.88 3.74 -5.55
CA LEU A 65 -2.57 3.20 -4.23
C LEU A 65 -3.00 1.74 -4.11
N ILE A 66 -2.18 0.91 -3.47
CA ILE A 66 -2.57 -0.42 -2.98
C ILE A 66 -2.47 -0.42 -1.46
N ASP A 67 -3.58 -0.75 -0.82
CA ASP A 67 -3.87 -0.59 0.62
C ASP A 67 -3.80 0.86 1.12
N THR A 68 -4.49 1.14 2.24
CA THR A 68 -4.31 2.37 3.00
C THR A 68 -3.25 2.20 4.09
N PRO A 69 -2.70 3.29 4.63
CA PRO A 69 -2.01 3.28 5.92
C PRO A 69 -2.91 2.75 7.06
N TRP A 70 -2.28 2.43 8.20
CA TRP A 70 -2.93 1.85 9.39
C TRP A 70 -4.17 2.59 9.92
N ASP A 71 -4.24 3.90 9.73
CA ASP A 71 -5.33 4.72 10.24
C ASP A 71 -5.62 5.91 9.33
N GLU A 72 -6.68 6.65 9.67
CA GLU A 72 -7.12 7.83 8.92
C GLU A 72 -6.09 8.98 8.95
N ASP A 73 -5.38 9.20 10.07
CA ASP A 73 -4.35 10.25 10.23
C ASP A 73 -3.15 9.99 9.30
N GLN A 74 -2.62 8.77 9.31
CA GLN A 74 -1.52 8.35 8.45
C GLN A 74 -1.94 8.30 6.98
N THR A 75 -3.22 8.05 6.69
CA THR A 75 -3.75 8.16 5.32
C THR A 75 -3.76 9.62 4.85
N GLN A 76 -4.16 10.56 5.70
CA GLN A 76 -4.09 12.00 5.39
C GLN A 76 -2.63 12.43 5.15
N GLN A 77 -1.70 12.01 6.02
CA GLN A 77 -0.26 12.31 5.85
C GLN A 77 0.29 11.77 4.53
N LEU A 78 -0.14 10.57 4.10
CA LEU A 78 0.23 10.04 2.79
C LEU A 78 -0.29 10.93 1.66
N LEU A 79 -1.57 11.34 1.71
CA LEU A 79 -2.14 12.24 0.69
C LEU A 79 -1.44 13.59 0.65
N GLU A 80 -1.11 14.17 1.80
CA GLU A 80 -0.32 15.40 1.88
C GLU A 80 1.05 15.23 1.25
N TRP A 81 1.76 14.15 1.60
CA TRP A 81 3.07 13.87 1.02
C TRP A 81 2.97 13.71 -0.51
N LEU A 82 1.98 12.99 -1.03
CA LEU A 82 1.79 12.81 -2.48
C LEU A 82 1.50 14.13 -3.19
N LYS A 83 0.69 15.00 -2.58
CA LYS A 83 0.39 16.33 -3.10
C LYS A 83 1.65 17.18 -3.18
N ASP A 84 2.45 17.19 -2.12
CA ASP A 84 3.67 17.99 -2.01
C ASP A 84 4.78 17.51 -2.98
N HIS A 85 4.78 16.24 -3.41
CA HIS A 85 5.87 15.64 -4.20
C HIS A 85 5.57 15.42 -5.69
N PHE A 86 4.32 15.21 -6.08
CA PHE A 86 4.00 14.81 -7.45
C PHE A 86 3.03 15.73 -8.19
N GLU A 87 2.30 16.60 -7.49
CA GLU A 87 1.24 17.45 -8.07
C GLU A 87 0.26 16.68 -8.98
N LYS A 88 0.00 15.41 -8.65
CA LYS A 88 -0.87 14.49 -9.39
C LYS A 88 -2.03 14.01 -8.51
N PRO A 89 -3.26 13.91 -9.05
CA PRO A 89 -4.37 13.33 -8.30
C PRO A 89 -4.14 11.83 -8.07
N VAL A 90 -4.64 11.33 -6.94
CA VAL A 90 -4.79 9.89 -6.73
C VAL A 90 -6.02 9.42 -7.51
N ALA A 91 -5.82 8.57 -8.51
CA ALA A 91 -6.90 8.08 -9.36
C ALA A 91 -7.76 7.03 -8.65
N LEU A 92 -7.09 6.10 -7.93
CA LEU A 92 -7.77 5.06 -7.18
C LEU A 92 -6.91 4.45 -6.07
N CYS A 93 -7.57 3.75 -5.16
CA CYS A 93 -6.99 2.82 -4.21
C CYS A 93 -7.67 1.44 -4.30
N ILE A 94 -6.88 0.36 -4.21
CA ILE A 94 -7.35 -1.02 -4.08
C ILE A 94 -6.89 -1.55 -2.72
N ALA A 95 -7.82 -1.96 -1.85
CA ALA A 95 -7.49 -2.63 -0.59
C ALA A 95 -7.56 -4.15 -0.74
N THR A 96 -6.60 -4.85 -0.13
CA THR A 96 -6.33 -6.28 -0.38
C THR A 96 -7.13 -7.25 0.48
N HIS A 97 -7.54 -6.83 1.67
CA HIS A 97 -8.45 -7.58 2.54
C HIS A 97 -9.09 -6.66 3.59
N PHE A 98 -10.01 -7.19 4.39
CA PHE A 98 -10.87 -6.38 5.25
C PHE A 98 -10.22 -5.80 6.51
N HIS A 99 -9.00 -6.21 6.91
CA HIS A 99 -8.35 -5.72 8.15
C HIS A 99 -7.99 -4.23 8.09
N ASP A 100 -7.90 -3.59 9.26
CA ASP A 100 -7.75 -2.14 9.41
C ASP A 100 -6.49 -1.59 8.73
N ASP A 101 -5.40 -2.35 8.76
CA ASP A 101 -4.12 -2.01 8.12
C ASP A 101 -4.16 -1.98 6.59
N ARG A 102 -5.36 -2.12 6.02
CA ARG A 102 -5.67 -2.11 4.59
C ARG A 102 -6.84 -1.20 4.24
N VAL A 103 -7.85 -1.14 5.10
CA VAL A 103 -9.12 -0.44 4.83
C VAL A 103 -9.35 0.81 5.67
N ALA A 104 -8.64 1.03 6.78
CA ALA A 104 -8.97 2.09 7.73
C ALA A 104 -9.03 3.48 7.09
N GLY A 105 -8.20 3.75 6.08
CA GLY A 105 -8.16 5.01 5.37
C GLY A 105 -9.20 5.19 4.26
N LEU A 106 -10.04 4.20 3.95
CA LEU A 106 -10.93 4.26 2.77
C LEU A 106 -11.95 5.40 2.86
N ASP A 107 -12.40 5.77 4.06
CA ASP A 107 -13.30 6.90 4.26
C ASP A 107 -12.61 8.25 3.99
N VAL A 108 -11.33 8.39 4.36
CA VAL A 108 -10.50 9.56 4.03
C VAL A 108 -10.35 9.69 2.51
N LEU A 109 -10.00 8.60 1.84
CA LEU A 109 -9.85 8.59 0.38
C LEU A 109 -11.18 8.97 -0.31
N ARG A 110 -12.30 8.43 0.18
CA ARG A 110 -13.63 8.75 -0.34
C ARG A 110 -13.98 10.23 -0.17
N ALA A 111 -13.65 10.83 0.98
CA ALA A 111 -13.91 12.24 1.24
C ALA A 111 -13.17 13.17 0.26
N GLU A 112 -11.99 12.74 -0.21
CA GLU A 112 -11.19 13.43 -1.24
C GLU A 112 -11.62 13.09 -2.68
N GLY A 113 -12.72 12.35 -2.85
CA GLY A 113 -13.23 11.95 -4.17
C GLY A 113 -12.40 10.87 -4.88
N ILE A 114 -11.49 10.20 -4.16
CA ILE A 114 -10.64 9.13 -4.71
C ILE A 114 -11.45 7.84 -4.82
N LYS A 115 -11.40 7.20 -5.99
CA LYS A 115 -12.11 5.93 -6.23
C LYS A 115 -11.49 4.82 -5.39
N THR A 116 -12.32 4.09 -4.64
CA THR A 116 -11.85 2.97 -3.81
C THR A 116 -12.47 1.66 -4.28
N TYR A 117 -11.65 0.61 -4.31
CA TYR A 117 -12.06 -0.73 -4.74
C TYR A 117 -11.63 -1.80 -3.74
N THR A 118 -12.49 -2.80 -3.54
CA THR A 118 -12.19 -4.04 -2.82
C THR A 118 -12.80 -5.23 -3.55
N SER A 119 -12.41 -6.46 -3.18
CA SER A 119 -13.17 -7.63 -3.60
C SER A 119 -14.57 -7.62 -2.99
N LYS A 120 -15.53 -8.31 -3.62
CA LYS A 120 -16.88 -8.42 -3.05
C LYS A 120 -16.88 -9.11 -1.68
N LEU A 121 -15.99 -10.08 -1.48
CA LEU A 121 -15.86 -10.78 -0.21
C LEU A 121 -15.25 -9.87 0.87
N THR A 122 -14.27 -9.05 0.52
CA THR A 122 -13.71 -8.02 1.40
C THR A 122 -14.78 -7.04 1.87
N ASP A 123 -15.62 -6.53 0.97
CA ASP A 123 -16.73 -5.65 1.33
C ASP A 123 -17.71 -6.30 2.33
N GLN A 124 -18.05 -7.57 2.11
CA GLN A 124 -18.91 -8.33 3.03
C GLN A 124 -18.26 -8.51 4.42
N LEU A 125 -16.98 -8.87 4.46
CA LEU A 125 -16.26 -9.03 5.73
C LEU A 125 -16.05 -7.69 6.44
N SER A 126 -15.82 -6.59 5.70
CA SER A 126 -15.77 -5.26 6.29
C SER A 126 -17.09 -4.91 6.97
N VAL A 127 -18.25 -5.16 6.33
CA VAL A 127 -19.56 -4.96 6.96
C VAL A 127 -19.70 -5.77 8.25
N ASN A 128 -19.35 -7.06 8.19
CA ASN A 128 -19.52 -7.97 9.33
C ASN A 128 -18.63 -7.62 10.53
N ASN A 129 -17.47 -7.02 10.27
CA ASN A 129 -16.50 -6.65 11.31
C ASN A 129 -16.57 -5.17 11.72
N GLY A 130 -17.46 -4.38 11.09
CA GLY A 130 -17.57 -2.95 11.36
C GLY A 130 -16.43 -2.11 10.75
N ASN A 131 -15.69 -2.66 9.79
CA ASN A 131 -14.56 -2.00 9.16
C ASN A 131 -15.03 -1.10 8.01
N LYS A 132 -14.15 -0.19 7.60
CA LYS A 132 -14.44 0.76 6.52
C LYS A 132 -14.60 0.04 5.18
N ARG A 133 -15.37 0.65 4.28
CA ARG A 133 -15.78 0.06 3.00
C ARG A 133 -15.33 0.91 1.83
N ALA A 134 -15.01 0.22 0.75
CA ALA A 134 -14.76 0.86 -0.54
C ALA A 134 -16.07 1.33 -1.20
N GLN A 135 -15.99 2.29 -2.11
CA GLN A 135 -17.11 2.76 -2.91
C GLN A 135 -17.55 1.75 -3.98
N SER A 136 -16.65 0.87 -4.40
CA SER A 136 -16.90 -0.09 -5.48
C SER A 136 -16.27 -1.43 -5.17
N THR A 137 -16.87 -2.49 -5.72
CA THR A 137 -16.42 -3.86 -5.54
C THR A 137 -16.18 -4.54 -6.88
N PHE A 138 -15.28 -5.53 -6.92
CA PHE A 138 -15.14 -6.48 -8.03
C PHE A 138 -15.34 -7.91 -7.52
N GLU A 139 -15.94 -8.78 -8.34
CA GLU A 139 -16.27 -10.16 -7.95
C GLU A 139 -15.19 -11.17 -8.31
N GLN A 140 -14.43 -10.90 -9.37
CA GLN A 140 -13.41 -11.80 -9.92
C GLN A 140 -12.09 -11.07 -10.12
N ASP A 141 -11.02 -11.85 -10.38
CA ASP A 141 -9.74 -11.35 -10.87
C ASP A 141 -9.96 -10.26 -11.93
N SER A 142 -9.40 -9.08 -11.69
CA SER A 142 -9.69 -7.89 -12.49
C SER A 142 -8.40 -7.26 -12.99
N THR A 143 -8.47 -6.71 -14.19
CA THR A 143 -7.40 -5.89 -14.75
C THR A 143 -7.80 -4.44 -14.67
N PHE A 144 -6.94 -3.61 -14.09
CA PHE A 144 -7.08 -2.17 -14.10
C PHE A 144 -6.03 -1.56 -15.02
N THR A 145 -6.39 -0.49 -15.72
CA THR A 145 -5.47 0.28 -16.57
C THR A 145 -5.67 1.76 -16.29
N ILE A 146 -4.62 2.42 -15.79
CA ILE A 146 -4.63 3.82 -15.37
C ILE A 146 -3.44 4.49 -16.04
N ASP A 147 -3.70 5.42 -16.96
CA ASP A 147 -2.65 6.14 -17.70
C ASP A 147 -1.58 5.23 -18.32
N GLY A 148 -2.00 4.05 -18.80
CA GLY A 148 -1.11 3.04 -19.38
C GLY A 148 -0.46 2.09 -18.36
N LEU A 149 -0.52 2.39 -17.06
CA LEU A 149 -0.12 1.45 -16.01
C LEU A 149 -1.16 0.34 -15.90
N LYS A 150 -0.74 -0.91 -16.12
CA LYS A 150 -1.57 -2.10 -15.98
C LYS A 150 -1.30 -2.78 -14.64
N LEU A 151 -2.35 -3.21 -13.95
CA LEU A 151 -2.25 -4.07 -12.76
C LEU A 151 -3.37 -5.12 -12.76
N ASN A 152 -3.11 -6.24 -12.10
CA ASN A 152 -4.03 -7.37 -11.99
C ASN A 152 -4.31 -7.68 -10.52
N THR A 153 -5.58 -7.70 -10.13
CA THR A 153 -5.98 -8.32 -8.86
C THR A 153 -6.08 -9.82 -9.06
N TYR A 154 -5.62 -10.59 -8.07
CA TYR A 154 -5.70 -12.04 -8.09
C TYR A 154 -6.09 -12.59 -6.73
N TYR A 155 -7.12 -13.44 -6.70
CA TYR A 155 -7.46 -14.24 -5.54
C TYR A 155 -6.85 -15.65 -5.65
N PRO A 156 -5.72 -15.95 -4.97
CA PRO A 156 -5.11 -17.28 -5.01
C PRO A 156 -5.91 -18.33 -4.22
N GLY A 157 -6.85 -17.92 -3.38
CA GLY A 157 -7.49 -18.71 -2.34
C GLY A 157 -7.23 -18.10 -0.95
N ALA A 158 -7.94 -18.60 0.07
CA ALA A 158 -7.80 -18.11 1.44
C ALA A 158 -6.38 -18.35 1.96
N GLY A 159 -5.96 -17.48 2.88
CA GLY A 159 -4.67 -17.58 3.54
C GLY A 159 -4.66 -16.84 4.86
N HIS A 160 -4.12 -15.63 4.87
CA HIS A 160 -4.15 -14.73 6.04
C HIS A 160 -5.58 -14.38 6.45
N THR A 161 -6.44 -14.21 5.44
CA THR A 161 -7.89 -14.07 5.61
C THR A 161 -8.63 -14.86 4.51
N PRO A 162 -9.96 -15.06 4.64
CA PRO A 162 -10.74 -15.70 3.58
C PRO A 162 -10.84 -14.87 2.29
N ASP A 163 -10.57 -13.57 2.36
CA ASP A 163 -10.78 -12.61 1.28
C ASP A 163 -9.49 -12.02 0.67
N ASN A 164 -8.30 -12.41 1.19
CA ASN A 164 -7.05 -11.80 0.75
C ASN A 164 -6.85 -11.87 -0.76
N ILE A 165 -6.50 -10.76 -1.38
CA ILE A 165 -6.01 -10.74 -2.75
C ILE A 165 -4.56 -10.28 -2.80
N VAL A 166 -3.92 -10.54 -3.94
CA VAL A 166 -2.64 -9.93 -4.31
C VAL A 166 -2.82 -9.01 -5.52
N VAL A 167 -1.89 -8.08 -5.71
CA VAL A 167 -1.88 -7.18 -6.86
C VAL A 167 -0.58 -7.31 -7.63
N TRP A 168 -0.69 -7.62 -8.93
CA TRP A 168 0.44 -7.86 -9.83
C TRP A 168 0.60 -6.74 -10.86
N PHE A 169 1.81 -6.20 -10.99
CA PHE A 169 2.20 -5.20 -11.98
C PHE A 169 3.08 -5.87 -13.04
N PRO A 170 2.52 -6.30 -14.19
CA PRO A 170 3.19 -7.19 -15.13
C PRO A 170 4.43 -6.60 -15.79
N ALA A 171 4.41 -5.31 -16.14
CA ALA A 171 5.55 -4.68 -16.82
C ALA A 171 6.76 -4.57 -15.88
N GLN A 172 6.52 -4.26 -14.60
CA GLN A 172 7.55 -4.08 -13.58
C GLN A 172 7.93 -5.39 -12.87
N LYS A 173 7.13 -6.45 -13.05
CA LYS A 173 7.24 -7.71 -12.32
C LYS A 173 7.19 -7.53 -10.80
N ILE A 174 6.38 -6.57 -10.33
CA ILE A 174 6.16 -6.29 -8.92
C ILE A 174 4.89 -7.00 -8.47
N LEU A 175 4.98 -7.79 -7.40
CA LEU A 175 3.83 -8.38 -6.73
C LEU A 175 3.66 -7.73 -5.36
N PHE A 176 2.53 -7.06 -5.15
CA PHE A 176 2.09 -6.67 -3.82
C PHE A 176 1.28 -7.82 -3.21
N GLY A 177 1.89 -8.51 -2.25
CA GLY A 177 1.34 -9.71 -1.62
C GLY A 177 0.46 -9.43 -0.40
N GLY A 178 0.50 -8.23 0.18
CA GLY A 178 -0.23 -7.92 1.41
C GLY A 178 0.08 -8.90 2.55
N CYS A 179 -0.81 -9.04 3.53
CA CYS A 179 -0.61 -9.93 4.67
C CYS A 179 -0.59 -11.43 4.31
N PHE A 180 -1.01 -11.78 3.08
CA PHE A 180 -0.95 -13.13 2.52
C PHE A 180 0.49 -13.62 2.31
N ILE A 181 1.45 -12.71 2.08
CA ILE A 181 2.88 -13.01 2.03
C ILE A 181 3.57 -12.50 3.30
N LYS A 182 4.41 -13.33 3.89
CA LYS A 182 5.25 -12.95 5.04
C LYS A 182 6.64 -12.52 4.59
N SER A 183 7.15 -11.50 5.28
CA SER A 183 8.51 -10.99 5.10
C SER A 183 9.54 -12.00 5.56
N PHE A 184 10.74 -11.98 4.95
CA PHE A 184 11.89 -12.73 5.47
C PHE A 184 12.40 -12.25 6.83
N ASP A 185 12.00 -11.04 7.23
CA ASP A 185 12.45 -10.42 8.48
C ASP A 185 11.73 -11.01 9.71
N THR A 186 10.75 -11.91 9.51
CA THR A 186 10.00 -12.57 10.59
C THR A 186 10.18 -14.09 10.57
N GLN A 187 10.07 -14.71 11.74
CA GLN A 187 9.95 -16.17 11.91
C GLN A 187 8.57 -16.55 12.45
N SER A 188 7.65 -15.60 12.53
CA SER A 188 6.28 -15.77 13.00
C SER A 188 5.28 -15.63 11.86
N ILE A 189 4.25 -16.48 11.87
CA ILE A 189 3.10 -16.38 10.96
C ILE A 189 2.20 -15.17 11.30
N GLY A 190 2.37 -14.56 12.48
CA GLY A 190 1.64 -13.38 12.92
C GLY A 190 0.21 -13.69 13.37
N ASN A 191 -0.69 -12.72 13.20
CA ASN A 191 -2.11 -12.90 13.53
C ASN A 191 -2.75 -13.92 12.59
N ILE A 192 -3.34 -14.96 13.16
CA ILE A 192 -4.03 -16.06 12.45
C ILE A 192 -5.51 -16.19 12.83
N ALA A 193 -6.09 -15.18 13.51
CA ALA A 193 -7.47 -15.23 13.98
C ALA A 193 -8.48 -15.52 12.87
N ASP A 194 -8.24 -15.00 11.66
CA ASP A 194 -9.08 -15.18 10.48
C ASP A 194 -8.41 -16.05 9.40
N ALA A 195 -7.28 -16.68 9.72
CA ALA A 195 -6.50 -17.40 8.72
C ALA A 195 -7.06 -18.79 8.42
N ASP A 196 -7.00 -19.20 7.15
CA ASP A 196 -7.22 -20.58 6.74
C ASP A 196 -5.88 -21.30 6.60
N LEU A 197 -5.34 -21.79 7.71
CA LEU A 197 -4.03 -22.46 7.73
C LEU A 197 -4.02 -23.75 6.90
N LYS A 198 -5.17 -24.40 6.70
CA LYS A 198 -5.27 -25.62 5.88
C LYS A 198 -5.15 -25.28 4.39
N GLN A 199 -5.75 -24.16 3.96
CA GLN A 199 -5.74 -23.74 2.56
C GLN A 199 -4.52 -22.90 2.19
N TRP A 200 -3.96 -22.11 3.11
CA TRP A 200 -2.95 -21.08 2.81
C TRP A 200 -1.76 -21.61 2.01
N GLY A 201 -1.17 -22.75 2.41
CA GLY A 201 -0.04 -23.33 1.68
C GLY A 201 -0.38 -23.67 0.22
N SER A 202 -1.58 -24.21 -0.02
CA SER A 202 -2.06 -24.48 -1.39
C SER A 202 -2.34 -23.19 -2.19
N SER A 203 -2.83 -22.14 -1.54
CA SER A 203 -3.02 -20.81 -2.15
C SER A 203 -1.67 -20.20 -2.55
N ILE A 204 -0.63 -20.32 -1.71
CA ILE A 204 0.71 -19.86 -2.05
C ILE A 204 1.28 -20.63 -3.24
N ASN A 205 1.02 -21.93 -3.35
CA ASN A 205 1.43 -22.72 -4.52
C ASN A 205 0.76 -22.23 -5.81
N LYS A 206 -0.52 -21.88 -5.77
CA LYS A 206 -1.20 -21.28 -6.94
C LYS A 206 -0.62 -19.92 -7.29
N LEU A 207 -0.26 -19.11 -6.29
CA LEU A 207 0.39 -17.82 -6.49
C LEU A 207 1.77 -17.97 -7.14
N SER A 208 2.61 -18.86 -6.61
CA SER A 208 3.96 -19.09 -7.12
C SER A 208 3.97 -19.65 -8.54
N GLN A 209 2.99 -20.48 -8.89
CA GLN A 209 2.79 -20.97 -10.25
C GLN A 209 2.32 -19.88 -11.22
N LYS A 210 1.46 -18.96 -10.78
CA LYS A 210 0.95 -17.87 -11.63
C LYS A 210 2.00 -16.77 -11.85
N TYR A 211 2.79 -16.46 -10.83
CA TYR A 211 3.83 -15.42 -10.88
C TYR A 211 5.20 -15.94 -10.44
N PRO A 212 5.79 -16.89 -11.19
CA PRO A 212 7.06 -17.53 -10.82
C PRO A 212 8.27 -16.60 -10.92
N ASN A 213 8.14 -15.53 -11.70
CA ASN A 213 9.22 -14.62 -12.06
C ASN A 213 9.00 -13.20 -11.51
N ALA A 214 8.32 -13.05 -10.37
CA ALA A 214 8.21 -11.77 -9.69
C ALA A 214 9.62 -11.28 -9.29
N ALA A 215 10.02 -10.10 -9.77
CA ALA A 215 11.31 -9.53 -9.42
C ALA A 215 11.28 -8.99 -7.98
N ILE A 216 10.16 -8.37 -7.61
CA ILE A 216 9.92 -7.81 -6.29
C ILE A 216 8.61 -8.40 -5.76
N VAL A 217 8.62 -8.81 -4.50
CA VAL A 217 7.43 -9.29 -3.79
C VAL A 217 7.33 -8.50 -2.48
N ILE A 218 6.22 -7.81 -2.26
CA ILE A 218 6.03 -6.89 -1.12
C ILE A 218 5.05 -7.52 -0.13
N PRO A 219 5.50 -7.89 1.09
CA PRO A 219 4.61 -8.36 2.14
C PRO A 219 3.85 -7.18 2.77
N GLY A 220 2.76 -7.51 3.48
CA GLY A 220 1.95 -6.51 4.18
C GLY A 220 2.67 -5.83 5.34
N HIS A 221 3.73 -6.45 5.87
CA HIS A 221 4.52 -5.96 7.01
C HIS A 221 6.01 -6.21 6.80
N GLN A 222 6.85 -5.42 7.49
CA GLN A 222 8.33 -5.50 7.44
C GLN A 222 8.92 -5.36 6.02
N GLY A 223 10.18 -5.78 5.80
CA GLY A 223 10.90 -5.59 4.55
C GLY A 223 10.53 -6.58 3.44
N TRP A 224 10.88 -6.24 2.21
CA TRP A 224 10.54 -6.98 0.97
C TRP A 224 11.76 -7.57 0.24
N GLY A 225 12.90 -7.72 0.92
CA GLY A 225 14.20 -8.12 0.34
C GLY A 225 14.29 -9.59 -0.14
N GLY A 226 13.18 -10.32 -0.16
CA GLY A 226 13.16 -11.76 -0.43
C GLY A 226 12.82 -12.20 -1.84
N ALA A 227 12.18 -11.32 -2.64
CA ALA A 227 11.59 -11.67 -3.93
C ALA A 227 10.70 -12.93 -3.84
N THR A 228 10.73 -13.80 -4.86
CA THR A 228 9.94 -15.05 -4.91
C THR A 228 10.27 -16.06 -3.84
N ARG A 229 11.43 -15.94 -3.15
CA ARG A 229 11.75 -16.80 -2.02
C ARG A 229 10.76 -16.62 -0.87
N GLN A 230 10.03 -15.49 -0.82
CA GLN A 230 9.01 -15.24 0.21
C GLN A 230 7.83 -16.19 0.11
N TYR A 231 7.57 -16.77 -1.07
CA TYR A 231 6.54 -17.80 -1.22
C TYR A 231 6.88 -19.02 -0.38
N ILE A 232 8.11 -19.54 -0.54
CA ILE A 232 8.60 -20.71 0.20
C ILE A 232 8.68 -20.39 1.69
N HIS A 233 9.20 -19.21 2.05
CA HIS A 233 9.26 -18.77 3.44
C HIS A 233 7.87 -18.74 4.09
N THR A 234 6.88 -18.14 3.41
CA THR A 234 5.49 -18.10 3.89
C THR A 234 4.91 -19.51 4.07
N CYS A 235 5.10 -20.41 3.08
CA CYS A 235 4.67 -21.81 3.20
C CYS A 235 5.29 -22.51 4.41
N ASN A 236 6.58 -22.30 4.67
CA ASN A 236 7.26 -22.91 5.82
C ASN A 236 6.67 -22.42 7.15
N LEU A 237 6.36 -21.13 7.25
CA LEU A 237 5.70 -20.57 8.43
C LEU A 237 4.29 -21.15 8.61
N VAL A 238 3.50 -21.27 7.54
CA VAL A 238 2.17 -21.89 7.60
C VAL A 238 2.27 -23.33 8.10
N ASN A 239 3.14 -24.14 7.50
CA ASN A 239 3.28 -25.56 7.85
C ASN A 239 3.76 -25.78 9.29
N ALA A 240 4.55 -24.86 9.84
CA ALA A 240 4.98 -24.92 11.24
C ALA A 240 3.86 -24.63 12.25
N ASN A 241 2.68 -24.20 11.80
CA ASN A 241 1.54 -23.79 12.63
C ASN A 241 0.24 -24.55 12.29
N GLN A 242 0.31 -25.64 11.50
CA GLN A 242 -0.83 -26.51 11.18
C GLN A 242 -1.11 -27.57 12.27
#